data_AF-A0A7S4C6N7-F1
#
_entry.id   AF-A0A7S4C6N7-F1
#
_cell.length_a   1.000
_cell.length_b   1.000
_cell.length_c   1.000
_cell.angle_alpha   90.00
_cell.angle_beta   90.00
_cell.angle_gamma   90.00
#
_symmetry.space_group_name_H-M   'P 1'
#
loop_
_entity.id
_entity.type
_entity.pdbx_description
1 polymer ?
#
loop_
_entity_poly.entity_id
_entity_poly.type
_entity_poly.pdbx_seq_one_letter_code
_entity_poly.pdbx_strand_id
1 'polypeptide(L)'
;MQTGVYRNDLPIKFRLEPEALQELLDRLDETLRYAIEREGHIDFETVTNYDEVRETVASKLRELRDNPSRLEEPIIYHLDVGAMYPNIILTNRLQPPAIVTPDTCAVCVHNRPESNCKRPLQWMWRGEVFPSSLGESANVRAQLELESVVDPDGGPVRSFTELDPAEQNQRFRARLKQYCNKVYKKTHITKTELRTATTCQR
;
A
#
# COMPACT_ATOMS: atom_id res chain seq x y z
N MET A 1 -15.53 5.56 7.16
CA MET A 1 -15.13 6.86 7.73
C MET A 1 -16.33 7.78 7.70
N GLN A 2 -16.63 8.46 8.80
CA GLN A 2 -17.72 9.42 8.89
C GLN A 2 -17.12 10.82 9.04
N THR A 3 -17.75 11.81 8.41
CA THR A 3 -17.38 13.22 8.54
C THR A 3 -18.34 13.90 9.50
N GLY A 4 -17.84 14.63 10.49
CA GLY A 4 -18.68 15.32 11.47
C GLY A 4 -17.84 15.84 12.64
N VAL A 5 -18.52 16.51 13.58
CA VAL A 5 -17.92 16.93 14.84
C VAL A 5 -18.18 15.83 15.87
N TYR A 6 -17.12 15.21 16.36
CA TYR A 6 -17.17 14.24 17.46
C TYR A 6 -16.53 14.86 18.69
N ARG A 7 -17.25 14.84 19.81
CA ARG A 7 -16.78 15.32 21.10
C ARG A 7 -17.12 14.30 22.17
N ASN A 8 -16.32 14.27 23.23
CA ASN A 8 -16.50 13.36 24.35
C ASN A 8 -17.73 13.69 25.21
N ASP A 9 -18.35 14.86 25.06
CA ASP A 9 -19.53 15.31 25.81
C ASP A 9 -20.83 15.24 24.99
N LEU A 10 -20.78 14.66 23.78
CA LEU A 10 -21.94 14.52 22.91
C LEU A 10 -22.25 13.04 22.68
N PRO A 11 -23.41 12.53 23.13
CA PRO A 11 -23.80 11.15 22.91
C PRO A 11 -23.91 10.80 21.43
N ILE A 12 -23.36 9.64 21.05
CA ILE A 12 -23.47 9.10 19.70
C ILE A 12 -24.07 7.69 19.73
N LYS A 13 -24.76 7.34 18.65
CA LYS A 13 -25.37 6.02 18.52
C LYS A 13 -24.31 5.00 18.08
N PHE A 14 -24.02 4.04 18.94
CA PHE A 14 -23.19 2.88 18.62
C PHE A 14 -24.08 1.73 18.16
N ARG A 15 -23.64 1.05 17.09
CA ARG A 15 -24.20 -0.24 16.65
C ARG A 15 -23.03 -1.20 16.57
N LEU A 16 -22.90 -2.01 17.61
CA LEU A 16 -21.84 -3.00 17.73
C LEU A 16 -22.26 -4.28 17.02
N GLU A 17 -21.27 -5.06 16.59
CA GLU A 17 -21.47 -6.37 15.98
C GLU A 17 -21.27 -7.44 17.07
N PRO A 18 -22.34 -8.14 17.51
CA PRO A 18 -22.24 -9.12 18.59
C PRO A 18 -21.29 -10.28 18.27
N GLU A 19 -21.21 -10.68 17.00
CA GLU A 19 -20.31 -11.75 16.55
C GLU A 19 -18.83 -11.36 16.75
N ALA A 20 -18.45 -10.13 16.40
CA ALA A 20 -17.10 -9.62 16.62
C ALA A 20 -16.76 -9.54 18.13
N LEU A 21 -17.72 -9.14 18.97
CA LEU A 21 -17.53 -9.12 20.42
C LEU A 21 -17.40 -10.53 21.02
N GLN A 22 -18.09 -11.52 20.44
CA GLN A 22 -17.93 -12.92 20.81
C GLN A 22 -16.53 -13.43 20.44
N GLU A 23 -16.01 -13.09 19.25
CA GLU A 23 -14.64 -13.45 18.87
C GLU A 23 -13.61 -12.86 19.85
N LEU A 24 -13.79 -11.60 20.28
CA LEU A 24 -12.93 -10.97 21.30
C LEU A 24 -13.01 -11.69 22.66
N LEU A 25 -14.19 -12.17 23.05
CA LEU A 25 -14.37 -12.97 24.28
C LEU A 25 -13.68 -14.33 24.16
N ASP A 26 -13.83 -15.01 23.02
CA ASP A 26 -13.26 -16.33 22.79
C ASP A 26 -11.72 -16.30 22.78
N ARG A 27 -11.14 -15.18 22.33
CA ARG A 27 -9.68 -14.95 22.25
C ARG A 27 -9.12 -14.12 23.41
N LEU A 28 -9.93 -13.83 24.42
CA LEU A 28 -9.55 -12.93 25.52
C LEU A 28 -8.32 -13.44 26.27
N ASP A 29 -8.30 -14.73 26.61
CA ASP A 29 -7.20 -15.34 27.36
C ASP A 29 -5.88 -15.34 26.56
N GLU A 30 -5.94 -15.62 25.24
CA GLU A 30 -4.79 -15.53 24.34
C GLU A 30 -4.25 -14.09 24.26
N THR A 31 -5.16 -13.12 24.13
CA THR A 31 -4.81 -11.70 23.99
C THR A 31 -4.19 -11.14 25.26
N LEU A 32 -4.76 -11.44 26.43
CA LEU A 32 -4.22 -11.00 27.71
C LEU A 32 -2.85 -11.62 28.00
N ARG A 33 -2.68 -12.92 27.71
CA ARG A 33 -1.37 -13.58 27.84
C ARG A 33 -0.33 -12.94 26.91
N TYR A 34 -0.69 -12.66 25.67
CA TYR A 34 0.19 -11.97 24.73
C TYR A 34 0.61 -10.60 25.26
N ALA A 35 -0.34 -9.80 25.78
CA ALA A 35 -0.04 -8.50 26.37
C ALA A 35 0.92 -8.59 27.56
N ILE A 36 0.77 -9.60 28.42
CA ILE A 36 1.64 -9.81 29.60
C ILE A 36 3.04 -10.27 29.19
N GLU A 37 3.13 -11.35 28.39
CA GLU A 37 4.39 -12.02 28.10
C GLU A 37 5.20 -11.34 26.97
N ARG A 38 4.51 -10.90 25.90
CA ARG A 38 5.17 -10.36 24.70
C ARG A 38 5.36 -8.85 24.77
N GLU A 39 4.34 -8.12 25.19
CA GLU A 39 4.40 -6.66 25.25
C GLU A 39 4.94 -6.17 26.61
N GLY A 40 4.48 -6.78 27.70
CA GLY A 40 4.91 -6.45 29.06
C GLY A 40 6.24 -7.07 29.46
N HIS A 41 6.68 -8.13 28.80
CA HIS A 41 7.86 -8.94 29.18
C HIS A 41 7.80 -9.45 30.62
N ILE A 42 6.60 -9.75 31.11
CA ILE A 42 6.34 -10.26 32.46
C ILE A 42 6.07 -11.76 32.36
N ASP A 43 6.63 -12.53 33.29
CA ASP A 43 6.30 -13.94 33.42
C ASP A 43 4.89 -14.11 33.97
N PHE A 44 4.05 -14.86 33.25
CA PHE A 44 2.65 -15.05 33.59
C PHE A 44 2.46 -15.59 35.01
N GLU A 45 3.38 -16.43 35.49
CA GLU A 45 3.34 -17.00 36.84
C GLU A 45 3.45 -15.95 37.96
N THR A 46 4.00 -14.76 37.65
CA THR A 46 4.15 -13.67 38.63
C THR A 46 2.92 -12.78 38.74
N VAL A 47 1.92 -12.97 37.86
CA VAL A 47 0.71 -12.14 37.82
C VAL A 47 -0.32 -12.62 38.84
N THR A 48 -0.64 -11.77 39.81
CA THR A 48 -1.53 -12.13 40.93
C THR A 48 -2.99 -11.77 40.72
N ASN A 49 -3.29 -10.86 39.79
CA ASN A 49 -4.62 -10.29 39.57
C ASN A 49 -5.23 -10.69 38.21
N TYR A 50 -4.72 -11.75 37.58
CA TYR A 50 -5.14 -12.15 36.23
C TYR A 50 -6.65 -12.41 36.14
N ASP A 51 -7.17 -13.28 37.00
CA ASP A 51 -8.58 -13.69 36.96
C ASP A 51 -9.54 -12.51 37.20
N GLU A 52 -9.17 -11.58 38.08
CA GLU A 52 -9.95 -10.36 38.37
C GLU A 52 -10.03 -9.43 37.15
N VAL A 53 -8.88 -9.15 36.52
CA VAL A 53 -8.81 -8.27 35.34
C VAL A 53 -9.52 -8.93 34.16
N ARG A 54 -9.28 -10.23 33.94
CA ARG A 54 -9.95 -11.02 32.91
C ARG A 54 -11.47 -10.95 33.04
N GLU A 55 -12.01 -11.20 34.23
CA GLU A 55 -13.46 -11.18 34.43
C GLU A 55 -14.04 -9.76 34.30
N THR A 56 -13.30 -8.75 34.74
CA THR A 56 -13.69 -7.34 34.54
C THR A 56 -13.83 -7.00 33.05
N VAL A 57 -12.87 -7.42 32.22
CA VAL A 57 -12.92 -7.20 30.76
C VAL A 57 -14.03 -8.04 30.12
N ALA A 58 -14.13 -9.33 30.49
CA ALA A 58 -15.14 -10.23 29.97
C ALA A 58 -16.57 -9.75 30.28
N SER A 59 -16.83 -9.27 31.49
CA SER A 59 -18.14 -8.73 31.89
C SER A 59 -18.53 -7.53 31.02
N LYS A 60 -17.61 -6.59 30.78
CA LYS A 60 -17.87 -5.43 29.91
C LYS A 60 -18.15 -5.85 28.47
N LEU A 61 -17.37 -6.79 27.93
CA LEU A 61 -17.59 -7.31 26.57
C LEU A 61 -18.94 -8.03 26.44
N ARG A 62 -19.35 -8.83 27.44
CA ARG A 62 -20.67 -9.47 27.47
C ARG A 62 -21.80 -8.43 27.50
N GLU A 63 -21.66 -7.37 28.30
CA GLU A 63 -22.66 -6.29 28.35
C GLU A 63 -22.81 -5.59 26.99
N LEU A 64 -21.70 -5.31 26.31
CA LEU A 64 -21.69 -4.70 24.98
C LEU A 64 -22.28 -5.64 23.91
N ARG A 65 -22.02 -6.95 24.02
CA ARG A 65 -22.53 -7.97 23.10
C ARG A 65 -24.04 -8.13 23.24
N ASP A 66 -24.53 -8.19 24.47
CA ASP A 66 -25.94 -8.42 24.78
C ASP A 66 -26.78 -7.15 24.57
N ASN A 67 -26.15 -5.97 24.61
CA ASN A 67 -26.78 -4.67 24.32
C ASN A 67 -26.03 -3.91 23.22
N PRO A 68 -26.09 -4.35 21.95
CA PRO A 68 -25.23 -3.84 20.88
C PRO A 68 -25.65 -2.47 20.32
N SER A 69 -26.89 -2.03 20.55
CA SER A 69 -27.38 -0.71 20.13
C SER A 69 -27.42 0.24 21.33
N ARG A 70 -26.48 1.18 21.40
CA ARG A 70 -26.28 2.05 22.57
C ARG A 70 -26.24 3.52 22.15
N LEU A 71 -26.54 4.42 23.08
CA LEU A 71 -26.41 5.88 22.92
C LEU A 71 -25.58 6.39 24.08
N GLU A 72 -24.30 6.67 23.82
CA GLU A 72 -23.32 6.97 24.87
C GLU A 72 -22.31 8.03 24.42
N GLU A 73 -21.66 8.67 25.39
CA GLU A 73 -20.57 9.60 25.17
C GLU A 73 -19.31 8.86 24.67
N PRO A 74 -18.73 9.25 23.52
CA PRO A 74 -17.63 8.51 22.92
C PRO A 74 -16.29 8.81 23.59
N ILE A 75 -15.41 7.80 23.60
CA ILE A 75 -13.99 7.99 23.86
C ILE A 75 -13.25 7.99 22.52
N ILE A 76 -12.55 9.08 22.23
CA ILE A 76 -11.86 9.28 20.95
C ILE A 76 -10.42 8.80 21.09
N TYR A 77 -10.11 7.66 20.47
CA TYR A 77 -8.77 7.07 20.45
C TYR A 77 -8.11 7.20 19.06
N HIS A 78 -6.80 7.44 19.06
CA HIS A 78 -5.95 7.32 17.87
C HIS A 78 -4.97 6.16 18.12
N LEU A 79 -5.11 5.10 17.31
CA LEU A 79 -4.21 3.95 17.33
C LEU A 79 -3.21 4.11 16.19
N ASP A 80 -1.92 4.13 16.52
CA ASP A 80 -0.83 4.20 15.55
C ASP A 80 0.14 3.04 15.76
N VAL A 81 0.73 2.56 14.67
CA VAL A 81 1.73 1.50 14.70
C VAL A 81 3.11 2.15 14.75
N GLY A 82 3.79 2.00 15.89
CA GLY A 82 5.15 2.47 16.06
C GLY A 82 6.06 1.94 14.96
N ALA A 83 6.78 2.84 14.29
CA ALA A 83 7.72 2.53 13.20
C ALA A 83 7.16 1.50 12.18
N MET A 84 5.93 1.70 11.70
CA MET A 84 5.21 0.78 10.82
C MET A 84 6.06 0.26 9.64
N TYR A 85 6.60 1.15 8.80
CA TYR A 85 7.37 0.74 7.62
C TYR A 85 8.68 0.02 7.96
N PRO A 86 9.53 0.53 8.88
CA PRO A 86 10.68 -0.23 9.37
C PRO A 86 10.33 -1.63 9.85
N ASN A 87 9.27 -1.78 10.64
CA ASN A 87 8.85 -3.08 11.17
C ASN A 87 8.37 -4.02 10.06
N ILE A 88 7.59 -3.53 9.10
CA ILE A 88 7.16 -4.30 7.91
C ILE A 88 8.37 -4.73 7.07
N ILE A 89 9.33 -3.82 6.85
CA ILE A 89 10.57 -4.07 6.10
C ILE A 89 11.39 -5.18 6.76
N LEU A 90 11.60 -5.10 8.07
CA LEU A 90 12.41 -6.07 8.81
C LEU A 90 11.71 -7.44 8.88
N THR A 91 10.41 -7.46 9.18
CA THR A 91 9.61 -8.70 9.28
C THR A 91 9.57 -9.48 7.96
N ASN A 92 9.61 -8.77 6.84
CA ASN A 92 9.56 -9.36 5.50
C ASN A 92 10.90 -9.40 4.77
N ARG A 93 11.98 -8.90 5.40
CA ARG A 93 13.29 -8.73 4.77
C ARG A 93 13.20 -7.99 3.42
N LEU A 94 12.40 -6.92 3.38
CA LEU A 94 12.19 -6.15 2.15
C LEU A 94 13.41 -5.29 1.87
N GLN A 95 14.27 -5.78 0.98
CA GLN A 95 15.44 -5.05 0.52
C GLN A 95 15.51 -5.17 -1.00
N PRO A 96 15.98 -4.14 -1.73
CA PRO A 96 16.07 -4.21 -3.19
C PRO A 96 16.79 -5.46 -3.72
N PRO A 97 17.91 -5.93 -3.14
CA PRO A 97 18.58 -7.16 -3.58
C PRO A 97 17.79 -8.45 -3.28
N ALA A 98 16.87 -8.42 -2.32
CA ALA A 98 16.06 -9.57 -1.96
C ALA A 98 14.89 -9.78 -2.94
N ILE A 99 14.54 -8.79 -3.76
CA ILE A 99 13.50 -8.94 -4.78
C ILE A 99 14.09 -9.64 -5.99
N VAL A 100 13.75 -10.92 -6.16
CA VAL A 100 14.34 -11.79 -7.19
C VAL A 100 13.38 -12.07 -8.34
N THR A 101 13.91 -12.14 -9.55
CA THR A 101 13.19 -12.65 -10.72
C THR A 101 13.28 -14.18 -10.80
N PRO A 102 12.37 -14.85 -11.55
CA PRO A 102 12.46 -16.29 -11.78
C PRO A 102 13.82 -16.71 -12.34
N ASP A 103 14.39 -15.94 -13.28
CA ASP A 103 15.69 -16.23 -13.90
C ASP A 103 16.84 -16.15 -12.89
N THR A 104 16.85 -15.11 -12.06
CA THR A 104 17.86 -14.94 -10.99
C THR A 104 17.75 -16.04 -9.95
N CYS A 105 16.51 -16.43 -9.61
CA CYS A 105 16.28 -17.50 -8.66
C CYS A 105 16.64 -18.87 -9.24
N ALA A 106 16.50 -19.08 -10.56
CA ALA A 106 16.75 -20.38 -11.20
C ALA A 106 18.21 -20.83 -11.05
N VAL A 107 19.15 -19.89 -11.14
CA VAL A 107 20.60 -20.15 -11.04
C VAL A 107 21.11 -20.23 -9.58
N CYS A 108 20.25 -19.97 -8.60
CA CYS A 108 20.62 -19.99 -7.19
C CYS A 108 20.83 -21.42 -6.67
N VAL A 109 21.94 -21.65 -5.96
CA VAL A 109 22.27 -22.95 -5.32
C VAL A 109 21.18 -23.40 -4.34
N HIS A 110 20.46 -22.44 -3.76
CA HIS A 110 19.36 -22.68 -2.81
C HIS A 110 17.99 -22.81 -3.47
N ASN A 111 17.88 -22.82 -4.80
CA ASN A 111 16.62 -23.05 -5.51
C ASN A 111 16.22 -24.53 -5.47
N ARG A 112 15.98 -25.04 -4.27
CA ARG A 112 15.52 -26.39 -3.97
C ARG A 112 14.19 -26.30 -3.23
N PRO A 113 13.28 -27.26 -3.42
CA PRO A 113 11.99 -27.28 -2.71
C PRO A 113 12.15 -27.17 -1.19
N GLU A 114 13.24 -27.72 -0.65
CA GLU A 114 13.54 -27.78 0.79
C GLU A 114 13.95 -26.42 1.40
N SER A 115 14.45 -25.48 0.60
CA SER A 115 14.99 -24.22 1.14
C SER A 115 13.93 -23.27 1.68
N ASN A 116 12.66 -23.43 1.28
CA ASN A 116 11.49 -22.61 1.64
C ASN A 116 11.78 -21.10 1.80
N CYS A 117 12.61 -20.54 0.93
CA CYS A 117 13.15 -19.18 1.07
C CYS A 117 12.46 -18.15 0.17
N LYS A 118 11.42 -18.55 -0.57
CA LYS A 118 10.69 -17.69 -1.50
C LYS A 118 9.42 -17.19 -0.81
N ARG A 119 9.36 -15.88 -0.51
CA ARG A 119 8.15 -15.24 0.03
C ARG A 119 7.46 -14.41 -1.07
N PRO A 120 6.38 -14.89 -1.68
CA PRO A 120 5.61 -14.08 -2.63
C PRO A 120 4.83 -13.01 -1.88
N LEU A 121 4.97 -11.75 -2.28
CA LEU A 121 4.24 -10.62 -1.73
C LEU A 121 3.57 -9.84 -2.85
N GLN A 122 2.30 -9.49 -2.62
CA GLN A 122 1.52 -8.70 -3.56
C GLN A 122 1.75 -7.21 -3.31
N TRP A 123 1.78 -6.44 -4.39
CA TRP A 123 1.86 -4.99 -4.35
C TRP A 123 1.04 -4.39 -5.49
N MET A 124 0.54 -3.17 -5.28
CA MET A 124 -0.23 -2.48 -6.29
C MET A 124 0.68 -1.56 -7.09
N TRP A 125 0.84 -1.86 -8.38
CA TRP A 125 1.46 -0.93 -9.31
C TRP A 125 0.43 0.12 -9.72
N ARG A 126 0.83 1.40 -9.72
CA ARG A 126 0.04 2.51 -10.24
C ARG A 126 0.89 3.28 -11.24
N GLY A 127 0.40 3.40 -12.47
CA GLY A 127 1.04 4.17 -13.53
C GLY A 127 0.12 5.22 -14.11
N GLU A 128 0.64 6.43 -14.32
CA GLU A 128 0.02 7.45 -15.15
C GLU A 128 0.59 7.36 -16.56
N VAL A 129 -0.25 6.96 -17.52
CA VAL A 129 0.17 6.71 -18.90
C VAL A 129 -0.64 7.56 -19.87
N PHE A 130 -0.08 7.86 -21.03
CA PHE A 130 -0.86 8.47 -22.11
C PHE A 130 -1.96 7.49 -22.57
N PRO A 131 -3.18 7.97 -22.88
CA PRO A 131 -4.26 7.13 -23.39
C PRO A 131 -4.01 6.60 -24.80
N SER A 132 -3.04 7.17 -25.53
CA SER A 132 -2.68 6.77 -26.89
C SER A 132 -2.15 5.34 -26.95
N SER A 133 -2.54 4.62 -27.98
CA SER A 133 -1.96 3.34 -28.35
C SER A 133 -0.50 3.49 -28.83
N LEU A 134 0.20 2.36 -28.95
CA LEU A 134 1.55 2.34 -29.54
C LEU A 134 1.55 2.86 -30.98
N GLY A 135 0.54 2.54 -31.79
CA GLY A 135 0.43 3.00 -33.18
C GLY A 135 0.25 4.51 -33.28
N GLU A 136 -0.62 5.10 -32.46
CA GLU A 136 -0.82 6.56 -32.44
C GLU A 136 0.42 7.29 -31.94
N SER A 137 1.08 6.74 -30.92
CA SER A 137 2.34 7.27 -30.40
C SER A 137 3.46 7.21 -31.46
N ALA A 138 3.53 6.12 -32.23
CA ALA A 138 4.46 5.99 -33.35
C ALA A 138 4.17 6.98 -34.48
N ASN A 139 2.89 7.20 -34.82
CA ASN A 139 2.50 8.20 -35.83
C ASN A 139 2.89 9.63 -35.40
N VAL A 140 2.70 9.96 -34.12
CA VAL A 140 3.15 11.25 -33.56
C VAL A 140 4.67 11.39 -33.67
N ARG A 141 5.42 10.31 -33.45
CA ARG A 141 6.88 10.31 -33.64
C ARG A 141 7.28 10.52 -35.10
N ALA A 142 6.68 9.77 -36.02
CA ALA A 142 6.97 9.89 -37.45
C ALA A 142 6.68 11.29 -38.00
N GLN A 143 5.63 11.96 -37.50
CA GLN A 143 5.34 13.35 -37.84
C GLN A 143 6.47 14.29 -37.37
N LEU A 144 6.98 14.11 -36.15
CA LEU A 144 8.09 14.90 -35.64
C LEU A 144 9.39 14.64 -36.40
N GLU A 145 9.64 13.41 -36.83
CA GLU A 145 10.84 13.06 -37.63
C GLU A 145 10.88 13.75 -38.99
N LEU A 146 9.71 14.07 -39.56
CA LEU A 146 9.59 14.84 -40.81
C LEU A 146 9.68 16.36 -40.59
N GLU A 147 9.52 16.83 -39.34
CA GLU A 147 9.57 18.25 -39.00
C GLU A 147 11.02 18.71 -38.84
N SER A 148 11.27 19.93 -39.30
CA SER A 148 12.53 20.62 -39.05
C SER A 148 12.39 21.54 -37.85
N VAL A 149 13.42 21.56 -37.01
CA VAL A 149 13.47 22.30 -35.76
C VAL A 149 14.32 23.53 -35.97
N VAL A 150 13.67 24.69 -35.85
CA VAL A 150 14.35 25.99 -35.81
C VAL A 150 14.89 26.21 -34.41
N ASP A 151 16.15 26.60 -34.32
CA ASP A 151 16.80 26.91 -33.05
C ASP A 151 16.25 28.23 -32.48
N PRO A 152 15.82 28.28 -31.20
CA PRO A 152 15.36 29.52 -30.57
C PRO A 152 16.40 30.65 -30.61
N ASP A 153 17.69 30.32 -30.63
CA ASP A 153 18.80 31.27 -30.61
C ASP A 153 19.24 31.72 -32.02
N GLY A 154 18.46 31.40 -33.06
CA GLY A 154 18.75 31.79 -34.45
C GLY A 154 19.80 30.91 -35.15
N GLY A 155 20.10 29.74 -34.59
CA GLY A 155 20.97 28.72 -35.17
C GLY A 155 20.40 28.02 -36.41
N PRO A 156 21.18 27.10 -37.01
CA PRO A 156 20.77 26.37 -38.20
C PRO A 156 19.56 25.47 -37.93
N VAL A 157 18.72 25.31 -38.95
CA VAL A 157 17.57 24.40 -38.90
C VAL A 157 18.08 22.96 -38.85
N ARG A 158 17.66 22.22 -37.82
CA ARG A 158 18.09 20.83 -37.56
C ARG A 158 16.92 19.86 -37.73
N SER A 159 17.18 18.62 -38.12
CA SER A 159 16.15 17.57 -38.11
C SER A 159 15.90 17.11 -36.67
N PHE A 160 14.67 16.65 -36.37
CA PHE A 160 14.33 16.05 -35.08
C PHE A 160 15.28 14.91 -34.69
N THR A 161 15.73 14.09 -35.65
CA THR A 161 16.64 12.96 -35.41
C THR A 161 18.06 13.39 -35.02
N GLU A 162 18.45 14.62 -35.37
CA GLU A 162 19.77 15.19 -35.05
C GLU A 162 19.82 15.83 -33.66
N LEU A 163 18.67 15.96 -32.99
CA LEU A 163 18.60 16.50 -31.64
C LEU A 163 19.13 15.51 -30.61
N ASP A 164 19.53 16.02 -29.45
CA ASP A 164 19.88 15.18 -28.32
C ASP A 164 18.69 14.30 -27.87
N PRO A 165 18.89 13.03 -27.47
CA PRO A 165 17.80 12.16 -27.05
C PRO A 165 16.91 12.72 -25.94
N ALA A 166 17.43 13.59 -25.06
CA ALA A 166 16.62 14.25 -24.05
C ALA A 166 15.66 15.28 -24.67
N GLU A 167 16.14 16.08 -25.62
CA GLU A 167 15.34 17.07 -26.34
C GLU A 167 14.30 16.39 -27.24
N GLN A 168 14.69 15.32 -27.95
CA GLN A 168 13.76 14.49 -28.72
C GLN A 168 12.61 13.99 -27.85
N ASN A 169 12.92 13.43 -26.67
CA ASN A 169 11.93 12.95 -25.73
C ASN A 169 11.01 14.06 -25.20
N GLN A 170 11.55 15.24 -24.93
CA GLN A 170 10.76 16.39 -24.46
C GLN A 170 9.76 16.84 -25.53
N ARG A 171 10.22 17.04 -26.77
CA ARG A 171 9.38 17.43 -27.90
C ARG A 171 8.33 16.36 -28.22
N PHE A 172 8.72 15.09 -28.20
CA PHE A 172 7.81 13.96 -28.38
C PHE A 172 6.70 13.94 -27.33
N ARG A 173 7.05 14.02 -26.04
CA ARG A 173 6.07 14.07 -24.94
C ARG A 173 5.14 15.28 -25.03
N ALA A 174 5.66 16.44 -25.42
CA ALA A 174 4.86 17.65 -25.59
C ALA A 174 3.83 17.48 -26.71
N ARG A 175 4.23 16.94 -27.87
CA ARG A 175 3.33 16.67 -28.98
C ARG A 175 2.31 15.58 -28.64
N LEU A 176 2.73 14.51 -27.99
CA LEU A 176 1.85 13.43 -27.55
C LEU A 176 0.80 13.93 -26.55
N LYS A 177 1.19 14.80 -25.61
CA LYS A 177 0.26 15.47 -24.69
C LYS A 177 -0.81 16.30 -25.43
N GLN A 178 -0.40 17.09 -26.42
CA GLN A 178 -1.34 17.86 -27.24
C GLN A 178 -2.30 16.95 -28.03
N TYR A 179 -1.75 15.90 -28.63
CA TYR A 179 -2.54 14.88 -29.34
C TYR A 179 -3.57 14.23 -28.41
N CYS A 180 -3.15 13.77 -27.24
CA CYS A 180 -4.05 13.12 -26.29
C CYS A 180 -5.15 14.06 -25.77
N ASN A 181 -4.82 15.33 -25.50
CA ASN A 181 -5.82 16.34 -25.15
C ASN A 181 -6.82 16.59 -26.28
N LYS A 182 -6.36 16.59 -27.53
CA LYS A 182 -7.24 16.82 -28.69
C LYS A 182 -8.19 15.64 -28.92
N VAL A 183 -7.65 14.43 -28.94
CA VAL A 183 -8.38 13.19 -29.31
C VAL A 183 -9.16 12.60 -28.13
N TYR A 184 -8.52 12.43 -26.97
CA TYR A 184 -9.11 11.77 -25.80
C TYR A 184 -9.66 12.72 -24.75
N LYS A 185 -9.49 14.04 -24.93
CA LYS A 185 -9.87 15.08 -23.95
C LYS A 185 -9.22 14.93 -22.57
N LYS A 186 -8.15 14.13 -22.49
CA LYS A 186 -7.39 13.82 -21.28
C LYS A 186 -5.93 13.62 -21.64
N THR A 187 -5.03 14.11 -20.79
CA THR A 187 -3.58 13.92 -21.01
C THR A 187 -3.11 12.54 -20.57
N HIS A 188 -3.53 12.09 -19.38
CA HIS A 188 -3.12 10.82 -18.81
C HIS A 188 -4.33 10.02 -18.34
N ILE A 189 -4.18 8.70 -18.30
CA ILE A 189 -5.05 7.77 -17.62
C ILE A 189 -4.26 7.08 -16.51
N THR A 190 -4.86 6.93 -15.34
CA THR A 190 -4.29 6.13 -14.26
C THR A 190 -4.65 4.68 -14.48
N LYS A 191 -3.65 3.79 -14.46
CA LYS A 191 -3.83 2.34 -14.44
C LYS A 191 -3.31 1.81 -13.11
N THR A 192 -4.07 0.89 -12.52
CA THR A 192 -3.68 0.15 -11.31
C THR A 192 -3.69 -1.33 -11.60
N GLU A 193 -2.62 -2.02 -11.21
CA GLU A 193 -2.44 -3.45 -11.45
C GLU A 193 -1.93 -4.13 -10.18
N LEU A 194 -2.55 -5.23 -9.79
CA LEU A 194 -2.02 -6.08 -8.72
C LEU A 194 -0.87 -6.91 -9.29
N ARG A 195 0.33 -6.75 -8.73
CA ARG A 195 1.52 -7.49 -9.11
C ARG A 195 2.03 -8.32 -7.94
N THR A 196 2.76 -9.38 -8.25
CA THR A 196 3.42 -10.22 -7.23
C THR A 196 4.92 -10.17 -7.44
N ALA A 197 5.66 -9.94 -6.36
CA ALA A 197 7.12 -10.01 -6.34
C ALA A 197 7.56 -11.09 -5.36
N THR A 198 8.64 -11.80 -5.68
CA THR A 198 9.21 -12.80 -4.76
C THR A 198 10.35 -12.20 -3.98
N THR A 199 10.24 -12.22 -2.65
CA THR A 199 11.30 -11.79 -1.73
C THR A 199 12.09 -13.00 -1.25
N CYS A 200 13.39 -13.05 -1.54
CA CYS A 200 14.32 -14.05 -1.03
C CYS A 200 14.54 -13.84 0.47
N GLN A 201 14.35 -14.90 1.26
CA GLN A 201 14.55 -14.93 2.71
C GLN A 201 15.92 -15.50 3.11
N ARG A 202 16.82 -15.66 2.14
CA ARG A 202 18.23 -16.04 2.32
C ARG A 202 19.16 -14.97 1.75
#